data_AF-A0A7Z2JDE4-F1
#
_entry.id   AF-A0A7Z2JDE4-F1
#
_cell.length_a   1.000
_cell.length_b   1.000
_cell.length_c   1.000
_cell.angle_alpha   90.00
_cell.angle_beta   90.00
_cell.angle_gamma   90.00
#
_symmetry.space_group_name_H-M   'P 1'
#
loop_
_entity.id
_entity.type
_entity.pdbx_description
1 polymer ?
#
loop_
_entity_poly.entity_id
_entity_poly.type
_entity_poly.pdbx_seq_one_letter_code
_entity_poly.pdbx_strand_id
1 'polypeptide(L)'
;MKARRFARRLCRTSFAIVAIALCCAACTMQLAPSYSASLANGIHDVNADIMSLYSTMGMGTTAGSFASRADRYDEIIGKLDALTLQSQSRPIPNDDVTQKIEAYLKAHNAMPTKLTQEQEQLQQSIQARMAQRCALKLKLDATDPQSFPTIAGNGDDAIPSAMALRLSSRTLTLLRNKDCAEGLHANDVQVNKGQVEHFMYEAMTYEDMLNRQ
;
A
#
# COMPACT_ATOMS: atom_id res chain seq x y z
N MET A 1 -19.55 58.11 -43.71
CA MET A 1 -18.52 57.02 -43.66
C MET A 1 -17.91 56.73 -42.27
N LYS A 2 -18.32 57.38 -41.16
CA LYS A 2 -17.74 57.16 -39.81
C LYS A 2 -18.40 56.03 -38.99
N ALA A 3 -19.70 55.75 -39.20
CA ALA A 3 -20.46 54.77 -38.40
C ALA A 3 -20.01 53.30 -38.58
N ARG A 4 -19.57 52.89 -39.78
CA ARG A 4 -19.13 51.50 -40.06
C ARG A 4 -17.80 51.12 -39.38
N ARG A 5 -16.98 52.11 -38.99
CA ARG A 5 -15.70 51.84 -38.30
C ARG A 5 -15.88 51.64 -36.79
N PHE A 6 -16.93 52.20 -36.20
CA PHE A 6 -17.24 52.06 -34.78
C PHE A 6 -17.81 50.66 -34.47
N ALA A 7 -18.72 50.15 -35.30
CA ALA A 7 -19.28 48.80 -35.16
C ALA A 7 -18.21 47.68 -35.25
N ARG A 8 -17.20 47.84 -36.12
CA ARG A 8 -16.09 46.86 -36.23
C ARG A 8 -15.14 46.89 -35.03
N ARG A 9 -14.97 48.05 -34.39
CA ARG A 9 -14.14 48.17 -33.17
C ARG A 9 -14.85 47.54 -31.97
N LEU A 10 -16.16 47.78 -31.82
CA LEU A 10 -16.98 47.17 -30.76
C LEU A 10 -17.02 45.64 -30.87
N CYS A 11 -17.17 45.10 -32.08
CA CYS A 11 -17.20 43.65 -32.31
C CYS A 11 -15.83 42.98 -32.05
N ARG A 12 -14.70 43.64 -32.37
CA ARG A 12 -13.35 43.12 -32.08
C ARG A 12 -13.04 43.13 -30.59
N THR A 13 -13.46 44.16 -29.85
CA THR A 13 -13.25 44.22 -28.40
C THR A 13 -14.11 43.20 -27.67
N SER A 14 -15.37 43.00 -28.08
CA SER A 14 -16.22 41.95 -27.50
C SER A 14 -15.68 40.54 -27.75
N PHE A 15 -15.16 40.26 -28.95
CA PHE A 15 -14.56 38.95 -29.25
C PHE A 15 -13.28 38.69 -28.43
N ALA A 16 -12.46 39.72 -28.22
CA ALA A 16 -11.26 39.62 -27.39
C ALA A 16 -11.59 39.37 -25.90
N ILE A 17 -12.62 40.04 -25.36
CA ILE A 17 -13.05 39.85 -23.97
C ILE A 17 -13.62 38.44 -23.77
N VAL A 18 -14.41 37.93 -24.72
CA VAL A 18 -14.95 36.55 -24.67
C VAL A 18 -13.83 35.52 -24.76
N ALA A 19 -12.84 35.72 -25.64
CA ALA A 19 -11.69 34.82 -25.77
C ALA A 19 -10.83 34.79 -24.49
N ILE A 20 -10.62 35.93 -23.84
CA ILE A 20 -9.86 36.01 -22.58
C ILE A 20 -10.63 35.32 -21.44
N ALA A 21 -11.94 35.52 -21.34
CA ALA A 21 -12.77 34.84 -20.34
C ALA A 21 -12.77 33.31 -20.51
N LEU A 22 -12.75 32.82 -21.76
CA LEU A 22 -12.68 31.38 -22.07
C LEU A 22 -11.33 30.76 -21.67
N CYS A 23 -10.22 31.49 -21.82
CA CYS A 23 -8.89 31.03 -21.38
C CYS A 23 -8.76 30.97 -19.85
N CYS A 24 -9.44 31.85 -19.09
CA CYS A 24 -9.37 31.83 -17.63
C CYS A 24 -10.17 30.68 -16.98
N ALA A 25 -11.16 30.11 -17.66
CA ALA A 25 -11.93 28.97 -17.17
C ALA A 25 -11.19 27.62 -17.30
N ALA A 26 -10.14 27.54 -18.13
CA ALA A 26 -9.38 26.31 -18.36
C ALA A 26 -8.27 26.04 -17.33
N CYS A 27 -8.03 26.97 -16.39
CA CYS A 27 -7.01 26.83 -15.35
C CYS A 27 -7.55 26.32 -14.00
N THR A 28 -8.68 25.60 -13.97
CA THR A 28 -9.01 24.78 -12.81
C THR A 28 -8.14 23.51 -12.85
N MET A 29 -6.86 23.65 -12.49
CA MET A 29 -6.02 22.49 -12.15
C MET A 29 -6.67 21.81 -10.95
N GLN A 30 -7.50 20.82 -11.24
CA GLN A 30 -7.93 19.87 -10.24
C GLN A 30 -6.67 19.07 -9.91
N LEU A 31 -6.01 19.43 -8.80
CA LEU A 31 -4.98 18.58 -8.21
C LEU A 31 -5.58 17.17 -8.14
N ALA A 32 -4.81 16.17 -8.59
CA ALA A 32 -5.25 14.79 -8.52
C ALA A 32 -5.83 14.53 -7.12
N PRO A 33 -7.05 13.97 -7.02
CA PRO A 33 -7.69 13.78 -5.73
C PRO A 33 -6.75 12.98 -4.83
N SER A 34 -6.68 13.37 -3.56
CA SER A 34 -5.90 12.64 -2.57
C SER A 34 -6.31 11.17 -2.59
N TYR A 35 -7.62 10.87 -2.73
CA TYR A 35 -8.23 9.54 -2.89
C TYR A 35 -8.11 8.92 -4.30
N SER A 36 -7.94 7.59 -4.36
CA SER A 36 -8.03 6.81 -5.61
C SER A 36 -8.89 5.57 -5.43
N ALA A 37 -10.02 5.47 -6.15
CA ALA A 37 -10.92 4.33 -6.10
C ALA A 37 -10.26 3.01 -6.55
N SER A 38 -9.35 3.07 -7.53
CA SER A 38 -8.62 1.87 -7.97
C SER A 38 -7.70 1.32 -6.89
N LEU A 39 -7.11 2.20 -6.08
CA LEU A 39 -6.24 1.82 -4.96
C LEU A 39 -7.09 1.19 -3.85
N ALA A 40 -8.18 1.85 -3.45
CA ALA A 40 -9.09 1.33 -2.42
C ALA A 40 -9.67 -0.04 -2.80
N ASN A 41 -10.15 -0.20 -4.03
CA ASN A 41 -10.65 -1.48 -4.53
C ASN A 41 -9.53 -2.54 -4.56
N GLY A 42 -8.33 -2.18 -5.02
CA GLY A 42 -7.19 -3.09 -5.01
C GLY A 42 -6.81 -3.58 -3.61
N ILE A 43 -6.92 -2.73 -2.59
CA ILE A 43 -6.71 -3.10 -1.18
C ILE A 43 -7.79 -4.09 -0.71
N HIS A 44 -9.06 -3.87 -1.07
CA HIS A 44 -10.14 -4.81 -0.74
C HIS A 44 -9.98 -6.15 -1.43
N ASP A 45 -9.63 -6.16 -2.72
CA ASP A 45 -9.42 -7.37 -3.51
C ASP A 45 -8.26 -8.20 -2.94
N VAL A 46 -7.12 -7.57 -2.65
CA VAL A 46 -5.98 -8.29 -2.07
C VAL A 46 -6.28 -8.75 -0.64
N ASN A 47 -7.08 -8.03 0.15
CA ASN A 47 -7.53 -8.50 1.46
C ASN A 47 -8.38 -9.77 1.34
N ALA A 48 -9.30 -9.82 0.38
CA ALA A 48 -10.08 -11.02 0.11
C ALA A 48 -9.18 -12.19 -0.31
N ASP A 49 -8.19 -11.93 -1.17
CA ASP A 49 -7.20 -12.92 -1.60
C ASP A 49 -6.40 -13.50 -0.43
N ILE A 50 -5.97 -12.64 0.50
CA ILE A 50 -5.26 -12.99 1.73
C ILE A 50 -6.13 -13.86 2.64
N MET A 51 -7.38 -13.46 2.88
CA MET A 51 -8.31 -14.25 3.70
C MET A 51 -8.58 -15.62 3.08
N SER A 52 -8.70 -15.67 1.76
CA SER A 52 -8.79 -16.93 1.03
C SER A 52 -7.54 -17.80 1.24
N LEU A 53 -6.33 -17.22 1.15
CA LEU A 53 -5.09 -17.97 1.41
C LEU A 53 -5.07 -18.54 2.84
N TYR A 54 -5.38 -17.72 3.87
CA TYR A 54 -5.45 -18.20 5.26
C TYR A 54 -6.44 -19.34 5.47
N SER A 55 -7.57 -19.33 4.76
CA SER A 55 -8.55 -20.42 4.87
C SER A 55 -7.96 -21.77 4.45
N THR A 56 -7.03 -21.79 3.48
CA THR A 56 -6.39 -23.02 2.99
C THR A 56 -5.37 -23.60 3.96
N MET A 57 -4.84 -22.79 4.89
CA MET A 57 -3.78 -23.17 5.83
C MET A 57 -4.19 -23.08 7.30
N GLY A 58 -5.47 -22.88 7.61
CA GLY A 58 -5.95 -22.63 8.98
C GLY A 58 -5.59 -23.70 10.02
N MET A 59 -5.37 -24.95 9.60
CA MET A 59 -4.94 -26.06 10.46
C MET A 59 -3.42 -26.29 10.46
N GLY A 60 -2.65 -25.39 9.84
CA GLY A 60 -1.24 -25.58 9.55
C GLY A 60 -1.00 -26.28 8.21
N THR A 61 0.28 -26.44 7.89
CA THR A 61 0.77 -27.00 6.62
C THR A 61 2.01 -27.86 6.86
N THR A 62 2.38 -28.65 5.87
CA THR A 62 3.68 -29.33 5.84
C THR A 62 4.56 -28.75 4.76
N ALA A 63 5.88 -28.79 4.94
CA ALA A 63 6.84 -28.31 3.94
C ALA A 63 6.62 -28.94 2.55
N GLY A 64 6.22 -30.22 2.48
CA GLY A 64 5.95 -30.91 1.21
C GLY A 64 4.73 -30.37 0.46
N SER A 65 3.82 -29.69 1.16
CA SER A 65 2.63 -29.06 0.56
C SER A 65 2.88 -27.64 0.06
N PHE A 66 4.07 -27.06 0.26
CA PHE A 66 4.35 -25.66 -0.08
C PHE A 66 4.13 -25.33 -1.57
N ALA A 67 4.52 -26.26 -2.46
CA ALA A 67 4.45 -26.04 -3.90
C ALA A 67 3.04 -25.71 -4.41
N SER A 68 1.98 -26.19 -3.73
CA SER A 68 0.59 -25.86 -4.13
C SER A 68 0.15 -24.45 -3.75
N ARG A 69 0.93 -23.73 -2.93
CA ARG A 69 0.63 -22.37 -2.46
C ARG A 69 1.67 -21.34 -2.88
N ALA A 70 2.84 -21.75 -3.39
CA ALA A 70 3.94 -20.86 -3.74
C ALA A 70 3.50 -19.71 -4.64
N ASP A 71 2.86 -20.04 -5.77
CA ASP A 71 2.36 -19.04 -6.73
C ASP A 71 1.35 -18.09 -6.09
N ARG A 72 0.51 -18.58 -5.18
CA ARG A 72 -0.49 -17.78 -4.50
C ARG A 72 0.13 -16.79 -3.52
N TYR A 73 1.19 -17.18 -2.80
CA TYR A 73 1.96 -16.24 -1.99
C TYR A 73 2.58 -15.15 -2.87
N ASP A 74 3.25 -15.54 -3.95
CA ASP A 74 3.98 -14.62 -4.81
C ASP A 74 3.04 -13.61 -5.50
N GLU A 75 1.86 -14.07 -5.93
CA GLU A 75 0.79 -13.21 -6.47
C GLU A 75 0.34 -12.15 -5.44
N ILE A 76 0.00 -12.58 -4.21
CA ILE A 76 -0.50 -11.69 -3.16
C ILE A 76 0.58 -10.70 -2.72
N ILE A 77 1.82 -11.16 -2.51
CA ILE A 77 2.96 -10.32 -2.13
C ILE A 77 3.20 -9.28 -3.24
N GLY A 78 3.22 -9.70 -4.50
CA GLY A 78 3.37 -8.79 -5.64
C GLY A 78 2.26 -7.74 -5.73
N LYS A 79 0.99 -8.12 -5.48
CA LYS A 79 -0.14 -7.17 -5.41
C LYS A 79 0.06 -6.15 -4.28
N LEU A 80 0.46 -6.59 -3.09
CA LEU A 80 0.72 -5.69 -1.95
C LEU A 80 1.86 -4.71 -2.24
N ASP A 81 2.94 -5.17 -2.86
CA ASP A 81 4.08 -4.32 -3.24
C ASP A 81 3.68 -3.29 -4.31
N ALA A 82 2.90 -3.72 -5.31
CA ALA A 82 2.35 -2.82 -6.33
C ALA A 82 1.44 -1.74 -5.72
N LEU A 83 0.54 -2.12 -4.81
CA LEU A 83 -0.35 -1.19 -4.10
C LEU A 83 0.44 -0.26 -3.18
N THR A 84 1.52 -0.74 -2.56
CA THR A 84 2.44 0.09 -1.77
C THR A 84 3.05 1.18 -2.64
N LEU A 85 3.61 0.82 -3.80
CA LEU A 85 4.18 1.79 -4.75
C LEU A 85 3.13 2.81 -5.23
N GLN A 86 1.93 2.33 -5.56
CA GLN A 86 0.82 3.20 -5.96
C GLN A 86 0.45 4.18 -4.84
N SER A 87 0.34 3.69 -3.61
CA SER A 87 0.02 4.52 -2.45
C SER A 87 1.09 5.58 -2.18
N GLN A 88 2.38 5.23 -2.30
CA GLN A 88 3.49 6.16 -2.05
C GLN A 88 3.66 7.23 -3.12
N SER A 89 3.21 6.97 -4.34
CA SER A 89 3.30 7.92 -5.44
C SER A 89 2.37 9.13 -5.29
N ARG A 90 1.52 9.15 -4.26
CA ARG A 90 0.50 10.17 -4.05
C ARG A 90 1.03 11.37 -3.26
N PRO A 91 0.48 12.57 -3.50
CA PRO A 91 0.69 13.70 -2.61
C PRO A 91 0.15 13.39 -1.20
N ILE A 92 0.89 13.77 -0.16
CA ILE A 92 0.43 13.67 1.21
C ILE A 92 -0.72 14.69 1.42
N PRO A 93 -1.85 14.31 2.03
CA PRO A 93 -2.95 15.22 2.35
C PRO A 93 -2.50 16.38 3.25
N ASN A 94 -3.33 17.43 3.35
CA ASN A 94 -3.06 18.53 4.27
C ASN A 94 -3.05 18.08 5.75
N ASP A 95 -2.44 18.91 6.61
CA ASP A 95 -2.17 18.54 8.00
C ASP A 95 -3.43 18.24 8.84
N ASP A 96 -4.56 18.91 8.59
CA ASP A 96 -5.81 18.69 9.32
C ASP A 96 -6.36 17.27 9.11
N VAL A 97 -6.30 16.81 7.85
CA VAL A 97 -6.71 15.46 7.47
C VAL A 97 -5.79 14.42 8.09
N THR A 98 -4.48 14.62 7.97
CA THR A 98 -3.48 13.70 8.50
C THR A 98 -3.62 13.56 10.02
N GLN A 99 -3.83 14.65 10.75
CA GLN A 99 -4.05 14.63 12.20
C GLN A 99 -5.31 13.87 12.60
N LYS A 100 -6.43 14.03 11.87
CA LYS A 100 -7.67 13.28 12.13
C LYS A 100 -7.47 11.77 11.94
N ILE A 101 -6.73 11.39 10.90
CA ILE A 101 -6.44 9.98 10.62
C ILE A 101 -5.53 9.40 11.71
N GLU A 102 -4.44 10.09 12.07
CA GLU A 102 -3.58 9.64 13.16
C GLU A 102 -4.31 9.50 14.49
N ALA A 103 -5.19 10.46 14.83
CA ALA A 103 -5.98 10.41 16.05
C ALA A 103 -6.94 9.20 16.04
N TYR A 104 -7.57 8.93 14.89
CA TYR A 104 -8.44 7.76 14.72
C TYR A 104 -7.66 6.45 14.89
N LEU A 105 -6.50 6.32 14.24
CA LEU A 105 -5.65 5.12 14.32
C LEU A 105 -5.14 4.89 15.75
N LYS A 106 -4.67 5.95 16.43
CA LYS A 106 -4.25 5.88 17.85
C LYS A 106 -5.38 5.43 18.76
N ALA A 107 -6.59 5.96 18.59
CA ALA A 107 -7.74 5.60 19.42
C ALA A 107 -8.17 4.14 19.28
N HIS A 108 -7.89 3.50 18.14
CA HIS A 108 -8.25 2.12 17.87
C HIS A 108 -7.08 1.14 18.08
N ASN A 109 -6.00 1.58 18.74
CA ASN A 109 -4.76 0.81 18.94
C ASN A 109 -4.15 0.29 17.62
N ALA A 110 -4.39 1.00 16.52
CA ALA A 110 -3.90 0.71 15.18
C ALA A 110 -2.55 1.38 14.93
N MET A 111 -1.63 1.22 15.88
CA MET A 111 -0.23 1.61 15.71
C MET A 111 0.65 0.43 16.12
N PRO A 112 1.52 -0.07 15.23
CA PRO A 112 2.40 -1.17 15.57
C PRO A 112 3.29 -0.77 16.74
N THR A 113 3.39 -1.65 17.74
CA THR A 113 4.37 -1.49 18.82
C THR A 113 5.76 -1.49 18.19
N LYS A 114 6.53 -0.40 18.38
CA LYS A 114 7.91 -0.35 17.92
C LYS A 114 8.69 -1.48 18.61
N LEU A 115 9.18 -2.44 17.83
CA LEU A 115 10.11 -3.45 18.33
C LEU A 115 11.36 -2.74 18.86
N THR A 116 11.98 -3.28 19.91
CA THR A 116 13.29 -2.77 20.32
C THR A 116 14.30 -3.03 19.20
N GLN A 117 15.33 -2.18 19.05
CA GLN A 117 16.33 -2.36 17.99
C GLN A 117 16.99 -3.75 18.03
N GLU A 118 17.17 -4.31 19.23
CA GLU A 118 17.67 -5.66 19.42
C GLU A 118 16.69 -6.73 18.90
N GLN A 119 15.39 -6.57 19.17
CA GLN A 119 14.36 -7.46 18.64
C GLN A 119 14.24 -7.37 17.11
N GLU A 120 14.35 -6.16 16.54
CA GLU A 120 14.35 -5.97 15.10
C GLU A 120 15.53 -6.69 14.44
N GLN A 121 16.73 -6.55 14.99
CA GLN A 121 17.93 -7.24 14.49
C GLN A 121 17.83 -8.76 14.62
N LEU A 122 17.34 -9.25 15.77
CA LEU A 122 17.13 -10.68 15.98
C LEU A 122 16.12 -11.23 14.97
N GLN A 123 14.99 -10.54 14.79
CA GLN A 123 13.95 -10.93 13.86
C GLN A 123 14.50 -10.94 12.43
N GLN A 124 15.22 -9.90 12.00
CA GLN A 124 15.90 -9.87 10.69
C GLN A 124 16.86 -11.06 10.49
N SER A 125 17.62 -11.44 11.52
CA SER A 125 18.55 -12.58 11.42
C SER A 125 17.82 -13.93 11.26
N ILE A 126 16.69 -14.13 11.96
CA ILE A 126 15.86 -15.33 11.85
C ILE A 126 15.24 -15.38 10.44
N GLN A 127 14.74 -14.25 9.95
CA GLN A 127 14.17 -14.13 8.62
C GLN A 127 15.17 -14.50 7.53
N ALA A 128 16.41 -13.99 7.62
CA ALA A 128 17.48 -14.29 6.67
C ALA A 128 17.78 -15.79 6.62
N ARG A 129 17.86 -16.45 7.78
CA ARG A 129 18.09 -17.91 7.86
C ARG A 129 16.94 -18.70 7.22
N MET A 130 15.70 -18.32 7.47
CA MET A 130 14.54 -19.01 6.90
C MET A 130 14.43 -18.78 5.39
N ALA A 131 14.70 -17.57 4.91
CA ALA A 131 14.77 -17.25 3.50
C ALA A 131 15.84 -18.09 2.78
N GLN A 132 17.03 -18.22 3.37
CA GLN A 132 18.09 -19.09 2.83
C GLN A 132 17.67 -20.56 2.78
N ARG A 133 17.07 -21.09 3.85
CA ARG A 133 16.56 -22.48 3.87
C ARG A 133 15.51 -22.70 2.77
N CYS A 134 14.63 -21.72 2.55
CA CYS A 134 13.66 -21.79 1.47
C CYS A 134 14.32 -21.72 0.08
N ALA A 135 15.22 -20.76 -0.14
CA ALA A 135 15.94 -20.62 -1.41
C ALA A 135 16.71 -21.90 -1.78
N LEU A 136 17.40 -22.51 -0.81
CA LEU A 136 18.08 -23.80 -0.99
C LEU A 136 17.11 -24.91 -1.42
N LYS A 137 15.91 -24.98 -0.81
CA LYS A 137 14.89 -25.96 -1.21
C LYS A 137 14.34 -25.72 -2.59
N LEU A 138 14.12 -24.46 -2.96
CA LEU A 138 13.63 -24.05 -4.27
C LEU A 138 14.72 -24.07 -5.34
N LYS A 139 15.98 -24.37 -4.96
CA LYS A 139 17.16 -24.29 -5.84
C LYS A 139 17.28 -22.92 -6.52
N LEU A 140 16.85 -21.88 -5.81
CA LEU A 140 17.01 -20.50 -6.23
C LEU A 140 18.38 -20.04 -5.74
N ASP A 141 19.11 -19.32 -6.59
CA ASP A 141 20.25 -18.55 -6.11
C ASP A 141 19.70 -17.53 -5.11
N ALA A 142 20.10 -17.67 -3.84
CA ALA A 142 19.67 -16.79 -2.78
C ALA A 142 20.27 -15.40 -3.00
N THR A 143 19.72 -14.63 -3.94
CA THR A 143 19.97 -13.20 -4.01
C THR A 143 19.56 -12.59 -2.68
N ASP A 144 20.41 -11.66 -2.23
CA ASP A 144 20.44 -11.07 -0.90
C ASP A 144 19.05 -10.89 -0.26
N PRO A 145 18.80 -11.44 0.95
CA PRO A 145 17.57 -11.19 1.71
C PRO A 145 17.30 -9.70 2.01
N GLN A 146 18.26 -8.81 1.73
CA GLN A 146 18.12 -7.34 1.78
C GLN A 146 17.54 -6.71 0.50
N SER A 147 17.18 -7.47 -0.54
CA SER A 147 16.71 -6.89 -1.81
C SER A 147 15.29 -6.31 -1.79
N PHE A 148 14.59 -6.31 -0.65
CA PHE A 148 13.45 -5.39 -0.50
C PHE A 148 14.01 -3.97 -0.47
N PRO A 149 13.63 -3.08 -1.41
CA PRO A 149 14.04 -1.70 -1.32
C PRO A 149 13.64 -1.17 0.05
N THR A 150 14.65 -0.87 0.88
CA THR A 150 14.49 -0.01 2.03
C THR A 150 14.14 1.35 1.46
N ILE A 151 12.84 1.60 1.30
CA ILE A 151 12.36 2.94 1.03
C ILE A 151 12.76 3.75 2.26
N ALA A 152 13.89 4.44 2.12
CA ALA A 152 14.49 5.35 3.07
C ALA A 152 13.60 6.60 3.14
N GLY A 153 12.40 6.44 3.69
CA GLY A 153 11.68 7.54 4.30
C GLY A 153 12.03 7.49 5.79
N ASN A 154 12.34 8.64 6.38
CA ASN A 154 12.14 8.77 7.83
C ASN A 154 10.70 8.31 8.09
N GLY A 155 10.50 7.44 9.09
CA GLY A 155 9.20 6.81 9.36
C GLY A 155 8.05 7.80 9.62
N ASP A 156 8.37 9.09 9.69
CA ASP A 156 7.48 10.21 9.95
C ASP A 156 6.79 10.75 8.66
N ASP A 157 7.30 10.44 7.45
CA ASP A 157 6.74 10.94 6.17
C ASP A 157 6.04 9.84 5.33
N ALA A 158 5.90 8.62 5.87
CA ALA A 158 5.31 7.52 5.14
C ALA A 158 3.78 7.62 5.13
N ILE A 159 3.17 7.56 3.94
CA ILE A 159 1.71 7.47 3.79
C ILE A 159 1.23 6.23 4.58
N PRO A 160 0.29 6.38 5.55
CA PRO A 160 -0.09 5.30 6.45
C PRO A 160 -0.55 4.03 5.73
N SER A 161 -1.38 4.14 4.68
CA SER A 161 -1.80 2.98 3.89
C SER A 161 -0.63 2.28 3.19
N ALA A 162 0.35 3.03 2.65
CA ALA A 162 1.57 2.45 2.09
C ALA A 162 2.40 1.70 3.14
N MET A 163 2.55 2.27 4.33
CA MET A 163 3.28 1.62 5.42
C MET A 163 2.60 0.30 5.81
N ALA A 164 1.29 0.32 5.99
CA ALA A 164 0.51 -0.85 6.35
C ALA A 164 0.57 -1.94 5.27
N LEU A 165 0.41 -1.59 3.99
CA LEU A 165 0.55 -2.54 2.87
C LEU A 165 1.94 -3.18 2.81
N ARG A 166 2.99 -2.39 3.06
CA ARG A 166 4.37 -2.87 3.15
C ARG A 166 4.55 -3.86 4.31
N LEU A 167 3.96 -3.57 5.47
CA LEU A 167 4.01 -4.46 6.63
C LEU A 167 3.24 -5.77 6.37
N SER A 168 2.11 -5.72 5.68
CA SER A 168 1.39 -6.91 5.21
C SER A 168 2.24 -7.77 4.27
N SER A 169 2.86 -7.16 3.26
CA SER A 169 3.74 -7.84 2.28
C SER A 169 4.91 -8.55 2.98
N ARG A 170 5.58 -7.83 3.88
CA ARG A 170 6.67 -8.40 4.70
C ARG A 170 6.16 -9.56 5.54
N THR A 171 5.08 -9.38 6.28
CA THR A 171 4.50 -10.39 7.17
C THR A 171 4.14 -11.68 6.41
N LEU A 172 3.58 -11.57 5.21
CA LEU A 172 3.29 -12.72 4.34
C LEU A 172 4.54 -13.36 3.74
N THR A 173 5.55 -12.56 3.36
CA THR A 173 6.85 -13.09 2.92
C THR A 173 7.48 -13.96 4.00
N LEU A 174 7.40 -13.54 5.27
CA LEU A 174 7.93 -14.33 6.37
C LEU A 174 7.18 -15.64 6.55
N LEU A 175 5.85 -15.60 6.42
CA LEU A 175 5.03 -16.80 6.49
C LEU A 175 5.38 -17.75 5.34
N ARG A 176 5.47 -17.25 4.10
CA ARG A 176 5.89 -18.02 2.91
C ARG A 176 7.23 -18.71 3.14
N ASN A 177 8.23 -17.96 3.61
CA ASN A 177 9.57 -18.50 3.82
C ASN A 177 9.58 -19.59 4.91
N LYS A 178 8.77 -19.44 5.96
CA LYS A 178 8.60 -20.47 7.00
C LYS A 178 7.88 -21.71 6.46
N ASP A 179 6.77 -21.53 5.75
CA ASP A 179 5.99 -22.60 5.11
C ASP A 179 6.88 -23.45 4.17
N CYS A 180 7.67 -22.77 3.35
CA CYS A 180 8.65 -23.39 2.47
C CYS A 180 9.74 -24.17 3.24
N ALA A 181 10.30 -23.57 4.29
CA ALA A 181 11.41 -24.14 5.04
C ALA A 181 11.01 -25.36 5.89
N GLU A 182 9.83 -25.37 6.50
CA GLU A 182 9.42 -26.43 7.44
C GLU A 182 7.91 -26.70 7.52
N GLY A 183 7.08 -25.90 6.84
CA GLY A 183 5.63 -25.89 7.01
C GLY A 183 5.21 -24.89 8.09
N LEU A 184 3.93 -24.86 8.40
CA LEU A 184 3.33 -23.94 9.35
C LEU A 184 2.56 -24.70 10.42
N HIS A 185 2.72 -24.30 11.68
CA HIS A 185 1.79 -24.71 12.72
C HIS A 185 0.53 -23.83 12.66
N ALA A 186 -0.60 -24.36 13.12
CA ALA A 186 -1.85 -23.59 13.19
C ALA A 186 -1.68 -22.26 13.95
N ASN A 187 -0.86 -22.25 15.02
CA ASN A 187 -0.57 -21.03 15.76
C ASN A 187 0.22 -19.99 14.94
N ASP A 188 1.15 -20.42 14.09
CA ASP A 188 1.89 -19.52 13.19
C ASP A 188 0.93 -18.79 12.25
N VAL A 189 -0.03 -19.54 11.70
CA VAL A 189 -1.05 -19.04 10.79
C VAL A 189 -1.96 -18.04 11.50
N GLN A 190 -2.43 -18.36 12.71
CA GLN A 190 -3.31 -17.47 13.48
C GLN A 190 -2.61 -16.15 13.88
N VAL A 191 -1.38 -16.23 14.38
CA VAL A 191 -0.61 -15.05 14.79
C VAL A 191 -0.27 -14.17 13.58
N ASN A 192 0.07 -14.79 12.44
CA ASN A 192 0.35 -14.05 11.21
C ASN A 192 -0.93 -13.40 10.66
N LYS A 193 -2.05 -14.13 10.66
CA LYS A 193 -3.36 -13.63 10.24
C LYS A 193 -3.77 -12.39 11.04
N GLY A 194 -3.69 -12.44 12.37
CA GLY A 194 -4.05 -11.29 13.21
C GLY A 194 -3.21 -10.04 12.91
N GLN A 195 -1.91 -10.20 12.63
CA GLN A 195 -1.05 -9.09 12.22
C GLN A 195 -1.44 -8.53 10.84
N VAL A 196 -1.68 -9.38 9.86
CA VAL A 196 -2.07 -8.92 8.52
C VAL A 196 -3.45 -8.28 8.53
N GLU A 197 -4.43 -8.83 9.25
CA GLU A 197 -5.75 -8.22 9.42
C GLU A 197 -5.66 -6.81 10.01
N HIS A 198 -4.78 -6.62 10.99
CA HIS A 198 -4.52 -5.32 11.58
C HIS A 198 -3.99 -4.30 10.56
N PHE A 199 -2.94 -4.65 9.82
CA PHE A 199 -2.37 -3.77 8.80
C PHE A 199 -3.35 -3.50 7.65
N MET A 200 -4.10 -4.51 7.21
CA MET A 200 -5.11 -4.32 6.17
C MET A 200 -6.25 -3.40 6.65
N TYR A 201 -6.65 -3.49 7.93
CA TYR A 201 -7.60 -2.57 8.54
C TYR A 201 -7.09 -1.12 8.52
N GLU A 202 -5.82 -0.89 8.90
CA GLU A 202 -5.19 0.44 8.83
C GLU A 202 -5.22 1.01 7.40
N ALA A 203 -4.83 0.21 6.41
CA ALA A 203 -4.80 0.62 5.01
C ALA A 203 -6.20 0.99 4.50
N MET A 204 -7.20 0.12 4.72
CA MET A 204 -8.58 0.36 4.29
C MET A 204 -9.20 1.60 4.98
N THR A 205 -8.98 1.73 6.28
CA THR A 205 -9.47 2.86 7.07
C THR A 205 -8.91 4.18 6.55
N TYR A 206 -7.60 4.23 6.30
CA TYR A 206 -6.95 5.43 5.76
C TYR A 206 -7.58 5.85 4.42
N GLU A 207 -7.75 4.91 3.49
CA GLU A 207 -8.34 5.22 2.18
C GLU A 207 -9.82 5.63 2.26
N ASP A 208 -10.61 5.02 3.14
CA ASP A 208 -12.01 5.41 3.36
C ASP A 208 -12.13 6.81 3.96
N MET A 209 -11.22 7.19 4.87
CA MET A 209 -11.16 8.55 5.41
C MET A 209 -10.77 9.60 4.36
N LEU A 210 -9.96 9.24 3.36
CA LEU A 210 -9.67 10.12 2.22
C LEU A 210 -10.86 10.27 1.28
N ASN A 211 -11.66 9.21 1.09
CA ASN A 211 -12.86 9.25 0.24
C ASN A 211 -13.96 10.19 0.78
N ARG A 212 -13.99 10.42 2.09
CA ARG A 212 -15.04 11.19 2.78
C ARG A 212 -14.76 12.71 2.84
N GLN A 213 -13.80 13.22 2.07
CA GLN A 213 -13.40 14.63 2.03
C GLN A 213 -13.91 15.33 0.78
#